data_AF-A0A835H914-F1
#
_entry.id   AF-A0A835H914-F1
#
_cell.length_a   1.000
_cell.length_b   1.000
_cell.length_c   1.000
_cell.angle_alpha   90.00
_cell.angle_beta   90.00
_cell.angle_gamma   90.00
#
_symmetry.space_group_name_H-M   'P 1'
#
loop_
_entity.id
_entity.type
_entity.pdbx_description
1 polymer ?
#
loop_
_entity_poly.entity_id
_entity_poly.type
_entity_poly.pdbx_seq_one_letter_code
_entity_poly.pdbx_strand_id
1 'polypeptide(L)'
;MQCLRRKLVQKLYFNQIIGRCSYSTKKINDVGQPTAATHPQLLEEGEITPCITVDEYTFRRKRLLELLPEKSLAIIAAAPVKMMTDVVPYTYRQDSDYLYITGCQQPGGVAVLGHDCGLCMFMPEPDPHDVIWQGQIAGVDAALDTFKADNAFPINKMHKILQDMISSSSKLFHNVKTALPSYMDLEAFQKASSSGKVMDLSIYTHELRWIKSQAEAKLMREAASIACQALLQTMFVSKTSPDEGKLSAKFEFECRMKGAQRMAFNPVVGGGANGSVIHYSRNDQKIKDGDLLLMDVGCELHGYVSDMTRTWPPCGSFSSSQEELYDLILETNKECVKLCKPGASIRQIHNHSVEMLRKGLKEIGILKDERSLSRTYNQLNPTSIGHYLGMDVHDCSMISVDRPLKPGVTLTGFPQVVTIEPGVYIPSFFDCPKWFQGTGIRIEDEVLITETGYEVLTGSVPKEVQHIKSLLNNFSHGGTFWPCLPVREAVARTARSLIFNLFLGRLLVDAAASALDTACGTSCSCTGSFCCSVPTEWLKTVLHCCATYIRIPPRPRPPQTYIRRLHSTIPFLLKQFSLFTVWVLIPGNLEKKTRIVGGCWKTTLAES
;
A
#
# COMPACT_ATOMS: atom_id res chain seq x y z
N MET A 1 -80.83 -0.78 5.93
CA MET A 1 -79.76 -1.79 6.15
C MET A 1 -78.57 -1.47 5.26
N GLN A 2 -77.55 -0.79 5.81
CA GLN A 2 -76.23 -0.59 5.20
C GLN A 2 -75.25 -0.29 6.35
N CYS A 3 -73.95 -0.46 6.12
CA CYS A 3 -72.85 -0.22 7.07
C CYS A 3 -72.68 -1.22 8.24
N LEU A 4 -72.32 -2.48 7.92
CA LEU A 4 -71.74 -3.42 8.89
C LEU A 4 -70.70 -4.34 8.24
N ARG A 5 -69.54 -3.78 7.84
CA ARG A 5 -68.35 -4.59 7.44
C ARG A 5 -67.04 -3.79 7.49
N ARG A 6 -66.59 -3.38 8.68
CA ARG A 6 -65.22 -2.90 9.00
C ARG A 6 -65.03 -2.69 10.51
N LYS A 7 -64.75 -3.76 11.27
CA LYS A 7 -64.22 -3.70 12.66
C LYS A 7 -63.86 -5.09 13.26
N LEU A 8 -63.12 -5.93 12.53
CA LEU A 8 -62.74 -7.26 13.04
C LEU A 8 -61.43 -7.86 12.47
N VAL A 9 -60.43 -7.02 12.16
CA VAL A 9 -59.04 -7.48 11.86
C VAL A 9 -58.00 -6.46 12.38
N GLN A 10 -58.07 -6.11 13.68
CA GLN A 10 -57.07 -5.23 14.32
C GLN A 10 -56.85 -5.57 15.81
N LYS A 11 -56.79 -6.87 16.11
CA LYS A 11 -56.33 -7.41 17.39
C LYS A 11 -55.69 -8.78 17.14
N LEU A 12 -54.36 -8.80 17.14
CA LEU A 12 -53.39 -9.91 17.23
C LEU A 12 -52.14 -9.52 16.40
N TYR A 13 -50.96 -10.00 16.81
CA TYR A 13 -49.63 -9.61 16.32
C TYR A 13 -49.13 -8.22 16.71
N PHE A 14 -48.99 -8.03 18.03
CA PHE A 14 -47.87 -7.26 18.61
C PHE A 14 -47.08 -8.19 19.55
N ASN A 15 -46.48 -9.24 18.99
CA ASN A 15 -45.43 -9.96 19.70
C ASN A 15 -44.20 -9.06 19.71
N GLN A 16 -43.86 -8.52 20.88
CA GLN A 16 -42.61 -7.80 21.08
C GLN A 16 -41.47 -8.77 20.77
N ILE A 17 -40.73 -8.51 19.68
CA ILE A 17 -39.37 -9.03 19.55
C ILE A 17 -38.53 -8.21 20.52
N ILE A 18 -38.58 -8.60 21.81
CA ILE A 18 -37.53 -8.25 22.76
C ILE A 18 -36.32 -9.04 22.28
N GLY A 19 -35.51 -8.40 21.43
CA GLY A 19 -34.20 -8.92 21.06
C GLY A 19 -33.44 -9.15 22.35
N ARG A 20 -33.20 -10.42 22.71
CA ARG A 20 -32.28 -10.75 23.79
C ARG A 20 -30.90 -10.29 23.34
N CYS A 21 -30.49 -9.09 23.76
CA CYS A 21 -29.09 -8.77 23.91
C CYS A 21 -28.53 -9.77 24.92
N SER A 22 -27.99 -10.87 24.43
CA SER A 22 -27.08 -11.71 25.21
C SER A 22 -25.86 -10.86 25.49
N TYR A 23 -25.82 -10.23 26.66
CA TYR A 23 -24.60 -9.62 27.17
C TYR A 23 -23.56 -10.73 27.27
N SER A 24 -22.61 -10.73 26.34
CA SER A 24 -21.50 -11.67 26.36
C SER A 24 -20.67 -11.35 27.60
N THR A 25 -20.73 -12.24 28.58
CA THR A 25 -19.87 -12.19 29.77
C THR A 25 -18.46 -12.72 29.49
N LYS A 26 -18.13 -13.05 28.22
CA LYS A 26 -16.75 -13.32 27.83
C LYS A 26 -15.94 -12.06 28.06
N LYS A 27 -15.10 -12.10 29.10
CA LYS A 27 -14.01 -11.14 29.29
C LYS A 27 -13.14 -11.18 28.04
N ILE A 28 -13.17 -10.11 27.26
CA ILE A 28 -12.29 -9.97 26.09
C ILE A 28 -10.90 -9.70 26.66
N ASN A 29 -10.00 -10.65 26.49
CA ASN A 29 -8.61 -10.47 26.88
C ASN A 29 -7.93 -9.59 25.82
N ASP A 30 -7.52 -8.39 26.23
CA ASP A 30 -6.53 -7.63 25.49
C ASP A 30 -5.18 -8.37 25.62
N VAL A 31 -4.46 -8.51 24.50
CA VAL A 31 -3.14 -9.13 24.42
C VAL A 31 -2.07 -8.12 23.99
N GLY A 32 -2.42 -6.83 23.96
CA GLY A 32 -1.53 -5.74 23.57
C GLY A 32 -1.46 -5.46 22.06
N GLN A 33 -2.19 -6.23 21.26
CA GLN A 33 -2.39 -5.95 19.83
C GLN A 33 -3.82 -6.31 19.41
N PRO A 34 -4.32 -5.79 18.27
CA PRO A 34 -5.63 -6.14 17.76
C PRO A 34 -5.81 -7.66 17.55
N THR A 35 -6.99 -8.15 17.90
CA THR A 35 -7.46 -9.53 17.70
C THR A 35 -8.89 -9.49 17.19
N ALA A 36 -9.39 -10.57 16.57
CA ALA A 36 -10.79 -10.65 16.13
C ALA A 36 -11.81 -10.38 17.26
N ALA A 37 -11.45 -10.69 18.52
CA ALA A 37 -12.32 -10.42 19.67
C ALA A 37 -12.33 -8.95 20.13
N THR A 38 -11.21 -8.23 19.97
CA THR A 38 -11.09 -6.80 20.35
C THR A 38 -11.44 -5.85 19.19
N HIS A 39 -11.16 -6.27 17.96
CA HIS A 39 -11.28 -5.48 16.73
C HIS A 39 -11.91 -6.30 15.57
N PRO A 40 -13.16 -6.79 15.71
CA PRO A 40 -13.85 -7.57 14.67
C PRO A 40 -14.09 -6.81 13.36
N GLN A 41 -13.91 -5.49 13.34
CA GLN A 41 -13.93 -4.65 12.14
C GLN A 41 -12.59 -4.64 11.37
N LEU A 42 -11.55 -5.30 11.90
CA LEU A 42 -10.18 -5.27 11.37
C LEU A 42 -9.58 -6.68 11.19
N LEU A 43 -9.97 -7.65 12.03
CA LEU A 43 -9.53 -9.05 11.94
C LEU A 43 -10.72 -9.99 11.99
N GLU A 44 -10.70 -11.01 11.13
CA GLU A 44 -11.66 -12.12 11.14
C GLU A 44 -11.25 -13.22 12.14
N GLU A 45 -12.20 -14.07 12.57
CA GLU A 45 -11.90 -15.15 13.52
C GLU A 45 -10.91 -16.16 12.89
N GLY A 46 -9.76 -16.36 13.55
CA GLY A 46 -8.65 -17.18 13.05
C GLY A 46 -7.47 -16.39 12.47
N GLU A 47 -7.57 -15.05 12.40
CA GLU A 47 -6.45 -14.17 12.02
C GLU A 47 -5.59 -13.76 13.24
N ILE A 48 -4.25 -13.74 13.06
CA ILE A 48 -3.29 -13.20 14.04
C ILE A 48 -2.96 -11.73 13.71
N THR A 49 -2.84 -11.44 12.41
CA THR A 49 -2.77 -10.09 11.85
C THR A 49 -3.77 -10.02 10.68
N PRO A 50 -4.27 -8.83 10.29
CA PRO A 50 -5.30 -8.71 9.27
C PRO A 50 -4.94 -9.47 7.98
N CYS A 51 -5.88 -10.25 7.45
CA CYS A 51 -5.70 -11.19 6.32
C CYS A 51 -4.78 -12.41 6.57
N ILE A 52 -3.93 -12.45 7.60
CA ILE A 52 -2.99 -13.57 7.82
C ILE A 52 -3.47 -14.49 8.96
N THR A 53 -3.85 -15.71 8.60
CA THR A 53 -4.40 -16.70 9.53
C THR A 53 -3.34 -17.38 10.40
N VAL A 54 -3.80 -17.95 11.53
CA VAL A 54 -3.03 -18.87 12.37
C VAL A 54 -2.39 -20.00 11.54
N ASP A 55 -3.15 -20.56 10.58
CA ASP A 55 -2.68 -21.64 9.71
C ASP A 55 -1.54 -21.16 8.78
N GLU A 56 -1.61 -19.94 8.25
CA GLU A 56 -0.55 -19.40 7.41
C GLU A 56 0.73 -19.15 8.21
N TYR A 57 0.64 -18.59 9.42
CA TYR A 57 1.79 -18.46 10.31
C TYR A 57 2.40 -19.82 10.67
N THR A 58 1.56 -20.83 10.95
CA THR A 58 2.00 -22.21 11.23
C THR A 58 2.68 -22.83 10.01
N PHE A 59 2.16 -22.60 8.81
CA PHE A 59 2.75 -23.04 7.55
C PHE A 59 4.12 -22.39 7.30
N ARG A 60 4.25 -21.07 7.49
CA ARG A 60 5.54 -20.34 7.37
C ARG A 60 6.60 -20.94 8.29
N ARG A 61 6.25 -21.25 9.55
CA ARG A 61 7.13 -21.91 10.52
C ARG A 61 7.56 -23.30 10.08
N LYS A 62 6.61 -24.13 9.64
CA LYS A 62 6.91 -25.47 9.10
C LYS A 62 7.84 -25.40 7.90
N ARG A 63 7.59 -24.48 6.95
CA ARG A 63 8.42 -24.26 5.76
C ARG A 63 9.83 -23.78 6.12
N LEU A 64 10.00 -22.97 7.17
CA LEU A 64 11.33 -22.58 7.66
C LEU A 64 12.08 -23.79 8.24
N LEU A 65 11.43 -24.62 9.06
CA LEU A 65 12.03 -25.87 9.57
C LEU A 65 12.44 -26.81 8.44
N GLU A 66 11.61 -27.01 7.43
CA GLU A 66 11.92 -27.83 6.24
C GLU A 66 13.14 -27.35 5.43
N LEU A 67 13.52 -26.07 5.54
CA LEU A 67 14.71 -25.50 4.88
C LEU A 67 15.97 -25.54 5.75
N LEU A 68 15.80 -25.60 7.08
CA LEU A 68 16.91 -25.66 8.03
C LEU A 68 17.46 -27.10 8.13
N PRO A 69 18.78 -27.29 8.29
CA PRO A 69 19.35 -28.62 8.53
C PRO A 69 18.79 -29.28 9.81
N GLU A 70 18.79 -30.62 9.88
CA GLU A 70 18.34 -31.34 11.08
C GLU A 70 19.08 -30.88 12.35
N LYS A 71 18.33 -30.83 13.47
CA LYS A 71 18.79 -30.38 14.79
C LYS A 71 19.34 -28.95 14.82
N SER A 72 19.01 -28.14 13.81
CA SER A 72 19.29 -26.70 13.83
C SER A 72 18.32 -25.95 14.72
N LEU A 73 18.80 -24.83 15.26
CA LEU A 73 18.02 -23.86 16.00
C LEU A 73 18.08 -22.50 15.28
N ALA A 74 16.95 -21.82 15.11
CA ALA A 74 16.88 -20.47 14.58
C ALA A 74 16.42 -19.50 15.67
N ILE A 75 17.13 -18.38 15.86
CA ILE A 75 16.80 -17.32 16.83
C ILE A 75 16.45 -16.04 16.07
N ILE A 76 15.28 -15.48 16.35
CA ILE A 76 14.74 -14.26 15.75
C ILE A 76 14.30 -13.33 16.89
N ALA A 77 14.83 -12.12 16.95
CA ALA A 77 14.50 -11.15 17.99
C ALA A 77 13.55 -10.07 17.46
N ALA A 78 12.64 -9.60 18.31
CA ALA A 78 11.82 -8.44 18.00
C ALA A 78 12.71 -7.18 17.81
N ALA A 79 12.23 -6.22 17.02
CA ALA A 79 12.88 -4.93 16.92
C ALA A 79 12.82 -4.18 18.27
N PRO A 80 13.86 -3.40 18.63
CA PRO A 80 13.82 -2.54 19.80
C PRO A 80 12.91 -1.33 19.59
N VAL A 81 12.41 -0.77 20.69
CA VAL A 81 11.82 0.58 20.67
C VAL A 81 12.94 1.58 20.38
N LYS A 82 12.81 2.34 19.29
CA LYS A 82 13.76 3.41 18.94
C LYS A 82 13.32 4.70 19.59
N MET A 83 14.24 5.38 20.26
CA MET A 83 13.97 6.64 20.96
C MET A 83 14.31 7.85 20.07
N MET A 84 13.41 8.83 20.00
CA MET A 84 13.61 10.14 19.36
C MET A 84 14.37 11.09 20.30
N THR A 85 14.02 11.05 21.58
CA THR A 85 14.75 11.62 22.72
C THR A 85 14.66 10.62 23.88
N ASP A 86 15.42 10.81 24.95
CA ASP A 86 15.60 9.87 26.07
C ASP A 86 14.31 9.22 26.62
N VAL A 87 13.16 9.91 26.52
CA VAL A 87 11.84 9.43 27.00
C VAL A 87 10.74 9.43 25.93
N VAL A 88 11.02 9.82 24.68
CA VAL A 88 10.02 9.89 23.60
C VAL A 88 10.34 8.85 22.53
N PRO A 89 9.54 7.78 22.37
CA PRO A 89 9.74 6.78 21.34
C PRO A 89 9.29 7.26 19.95
N TYR A 90 9.95 6.77 18.90
CA TYR A 90 9.39 6.73 17.55
C TYR A 90 8.25 5.71 17.47
N THR A 91 7.33 5.87 16.51
CA THR A 91 6.29 4.89 16.21
C THR A 91 6.90 3.51 15.94
N TYR A 92 6.58 2.53 16.80
CA TYR A 92 7.17 1.20 16.73
C TYR A 92 6.96 0.53 15.36
N ARG A 93 7.98 -0.15 14.87
CA ARG A 93 7.93 -1.04 13.70
C ARG A 93 8.70 -2.30 14.05
N GLN A 94 8.02 -3.43 13.96
CA GLN A 94 8.57 -4.76 14.20
C GLN A 94 9.63 -5.12 13.15
N ASP A 95 10.56 -6.01 13.52
CA ASP A 95 11.46 -6.68 12.59
C ASP A 95 10.65 -7.55 11.62
N SER A 96 10.93 -7.47 10.31
CA SER A 96 10.10 -8.09 9.29
C SER A 96 10.14 -9.63 9.34
N ASP A 97 11.25 -10.26 9.76
CA ASP A 97 11.32 -11.71 9.93
C ASP A 97 10.62 -12.16 11.22
N TYR A 98 10.79 -11.41 12.32
CA TYR A 98 10.07 -11.68 13.56
C TYR A 98 8.54 -11.59 13.34
N LEU A 99 8.08 -10.54 12.66
CA LEU A 99 6.67 -10.38 12.32
C LEU A 99 6.18 -11.48 11.36
N TYR A 100 6.97 -11.87 10.36
CA TYR A 100 6.61 -12.90 9.39
C TYR A 100 6.40 -14.28 10.03
N ILE A 101 7.19 -14.62 11.05
CA ILE A 101 7.19 -15.92 11.73
C ILE A 101 6.20 -16.01 12.91
N THR A 102 5.98 -14.90 13.62
CA THR A 102 5.20 -14.89 14.88
C THR A 102 3.83 -14.19 14.78
N GLY A 103 3.70 -13.17 13.94
CA GLY A 103 2.56 -12.25 13.96
C GLY A 103 2.50 -11.31 15.18
N CYS A 104 3.51 -11.34 16.05
CA CYS A 104 3.61 -10.48 17.23
C CYS A 104 4.09 -9.07 16.83
N GLN A 105 3.25 -8.07 17.06
CA GLN A 105 3.48 -6.66 16.72
C GLN A 105 4.15 -5.86 17.85
N GLN A 106 4.56 -6.53 18.94
CA GLN A 106 5.10 -5.90 20.15
C GLN A 106 6.62 -6.07 20.34
N PRO A 107 7.29 -5.13 21.04
CA PRO A 107 8.73 -5.19 21.31
C PRO A 107 9.12 -6.24 22.37
N GLY A 108 10.43 -6.50 22.47
CA GLY A 108 11.04 -7.21 23.60
C GLY A 108 10.97 -8.74 23.58
N GLY A 109 10.22 -9.34 22.65
CA GLY A 109 10.16 -10.79 22.50
C GLY A 109 11.36 -11.38 21.75
N VAL A 110 11.70 -12.64 22.04
CA VAL A 110 12.66 -13.45 21.27
C VAL A 110 11.99 -14.77 20.89
N ALA A 111 11.89 -15.04 19.60
CA ALA A 111 11.34 -16.27 19.04
C ALA A 111 12.47 -17.23 18.67
N VAL A 112 12.27 -18.50 19.00
CA VAL A 112 13.22 -19.57 18.75
C VAL A 112 12.48 -20.71 18.07
N LEU A 113 12.97 -21.13 16.91
CA LEU A 113 12.35 -22.17 16.09
C LEU A 113 13.33 -23.33 15.92
N GLY A 114 12.91 -24.55 16.27
CA GLY A 114 13.75 -25.74 16.19
C GLY A 114 12.93 -27.00 15.99
N HIS A 115 13.55 -28.01 15.39
CA HIS A 115 12.89 -29.28 15.05
C HIS A 115 12.30 -30.00 16.28
N ASP A 116 13.00 -29.95 17.41
CA ASP A 116 12.61 -30.66 18.64
C ASP A 116 11.67 -29.85 19.55
N CYS A 117 11.59 -28.52 19.37
CA CYS A 117 10.86 -27.61 20.27
C CYS A 117 9.68 -26.87 19.64
N GLY A 118 9.51 -26.97 18.31
CA GLY A 118 8.57 -26.13 17.56
C GLY A 118 8.93 -24.64 17.69
N LEU A 119 7.91 -23.78 17.78
CA LEU A 119 8.05 -22.38 18.15
C LEU A 119 8.11 -22.24 19.67
N CYS A 120 9.25 -21.77 20.16
CA CYS A 120 9.44 -21.32 21.54
C CYS A 120 9.51 -19.78 21.55
N MET A 121 8.75 -19.11 22.42
CA MET A 121 8.79 -17.64 22.56
C MET A 121 9.17 -17.20 23.97
N PHE A 122 10.23 -16.41 24.08
CA PHE A 122 10.59 -15.67 25.28
C PHE A 122 9.91 -14.30 25.25
N MET A 123 8.99 -14.06 26.18
CA MET A 123 8.12 -12.87 26.20
C MET A 123 8.40 -11.97 27.41
N PRO A 124 8.26 -10.64 27.29
CA PRO A 124 8.31 -9.75 28.44
C PRO A 124 7.20 -10.08 29.46
N GLU A 125 7.47 -9.82 30.74
CA GLU A 125 6.47 -9.93 31.80
C GLU A 125 5.82 -8.55 32.05
N PRO A 126 4.49 -8.44 32.18
CA PRO A 126 3.83 -7.16 32.40
C PRO A 126 4.11 -6.62 33.80
N ASP A 127 4.88 -5.54 33.90
CA ASP A 127 4.86 -4.69 35.09
C ASP A 127 3.52 -3.93 35.14
N PRO A 128 2.76 -3.98 36.25
CA PRO A 128 1.57 -3.14 36.43
C PRO A 128 1.80 -1.65 36.18
N HIS A 129 3.02 -1.14 36.37
CA HIS A 129 3.41 0.22 36.01
C HIS A 129 3.43 0.42 34.49
N ASP A 130 4.12 -0.46 33.74
CA ASP A 130 4.20 -0.37 32.29
C ASP A 130 2.82 -0.48 31.64
N VAL A 131 1.93 -1.33 32.16
CA VAL A 131 0.56 -1.45 31.64
C VAL A 131 -0.24 -0.15 31.77
N ILE A 132 0.00 0.67 32.80
CA ILE A 132 -0.65 1.98 32.99
C ILE A 132 -0.15 3.01 31.95
N TRP A 133 1.13 2.94 31.56
CA TRP A 133 1.75 3.93 30.65
C TRP A 133 1.69 3.54 29.17
N GLN A 134 1.91 2.26 28.88
CA GLN A 134 2.16 1.73 27.53
C GLN A 134 0.98 0.89 27.01
N GLY A 135 0.03 0.53 27.88
CA GLY A 135 -1.06 -0.39 27.59
C GLY A 135 -0.67 -1.85 27.82
N GLN A 136 -1.60 -2.75 27.51
CA GLN A 136 -1.39 -4.18 27.72
C GLN A 136 -0.22 -4.70 26.87
N ILE A 137 0.56 -5.64 27.42
CA ILE A 137 1.60 -6.34 26.67
C ILE A 137 1.33 -7.84 26.50
N ALA A 138 1.88 -8.38 25.42
CA ALA A 138 1.84 -9.78 25.04
C ALA A 138 2.81 -10.59 25.92
N GLY A 139 2.29 -11.14 27.01
CA GLY A 139 3.04 -12.06 27.88
C GLY A 139 3.10 -13.49 27.33
N VAL A 140 3.54 -14.41 28.20
CA VAL A 140 3.61 -15.86 27.94
C VAL A 140 2.27 -16.42 27.44
N ASP A 141 1.16 -16.05 28.09
CA ASP A 141 -0.18 -16.52 27.71
C ASP A 141 -0.55 -16.10 26.28
N ALA A 142 -0.18 -14.88 25.85
CA ALA A 142 -0.43 -14.42 24.48
C ALA A 142 0.38 -15.21 23.45
N ALA A 143 1.62 -15.62 23.77
CA ALA A 143 2.41 -16.47 22.89
C ALA A 143 1.80 -17.86 22.68
N LEU A 144 1.28 -18.49 23.74
CA LEU A 144 0.60 -19.78 23.66
C LEU A 144 -0.77 -19.65 22.97
N ASP A 145 -1.62 -18.76 23.46
CA ASP A 145 -3.03 -18.68 23.05
C ASP A 145 -3.25 -17.94 21.73
N THR A 146 -2.45 -16.92 21.42
CA THR A 146 -2.63 -16.08 20.22
C THR A 146 -1.64 -16.45 19.12
N PHE A 147 -0.33 -16.44 19.40
CA PHE A 147 0.71 -16.68 18.38
C PHE A 147 0.93 -18.17 18.07
N LYS A 148 0.32 -19.06 18.87
CA LYS A 148 0.43 -20.53 18.79
C LYS A 148 1.88 -20.99 18.84
N ALA A 149 2.60 -20.50 19.84
CA ALA A 149 3.88 -21.07 20.24
C ALA A 149 3.64 -22.42 20.94
N ASP A 150 4.46 -23.42 20.59
CA ASP A 150 4.49 -24.72 21.25
C ASP A 150 5.00 -24.62 22.69
N ASN A 151 5.89 -23.65 22.94
CA ASN A 151 6.44 -23.33 24.25
C ASN A 151 6.54 -21.81 24.43
N ALA A 152 6.36 -21.31 25.65
CA ALA A 152 6.62 -19.91 25.96
C ALA A 152 7.14 -19.72 27.39
N PHE A 153 8.02 -18.74 27.58
CA PHE A 153 8.65 -18.45 28.87
C PHE A 153 8.84 -16.95 29.08
N PRO A 154 8.90 -16.49 30.34
CA PRO A 154 9.39 -15.14 30.66
C PRO A 154 10.79 -14.87 30.10
N ILE A 155 11.01 -13.65 29.60
CA ILE A 155 12.29 -13.22 29.01
C ILE A 155 13.45 -13.31 30.02
N ASN A 156 13.20 -13.15 31.32
CA ASN A 156 14.23 -13.34 32.36
C ASN A 156 14.71 -14.81 32.50
N LYS A 157 13.97 -15.80 32.00
CA LYS A 157 14.39 -17.21 31.94
C LYS A 157 15.16 -17.55 30.66
N MET A 158 15.21 -16.63 29.69
CA MET A 158 15.87 -16.84 28.39
C MET A 158 17.32 -17.28 28.56
N HIS A 159 18.11 -16.62 29.41
CA HIS A 159 19.54 -16.96 29.57
C HIS A 159 19.75 -18.43 29.93
N LYS A 160 18.92 -18.99 30.82
CA LYS A 160 19.06 -20.40 31.22
C LYS A 160 18.58 -21.34 30.12
N ILE A 161 17.34 -21.15 29.65
CA ILE A 161 16.67 -22.09 28.75
C ILE A 161 17.31 -22.07 27.36
N LEU A 162 17.62 -20.88 26.83
CA LEU A 162 18.23 -20.73 25.51
C LEU A 162 19.68 -21.22 25.48
N GLN A 163 20.42 -21.13 26.59
CA GLN A 163 21.77 -21.70 26.71
C GLN A 163 21.74 -23.23 26.58
N ASP A 164 20.77 -23.91 27.19
CA ASP A 164 20.57 -25.36 27.03
C ASP A 164 20.18 -25.71 25.58
N MET A 165 19.21 -24.98 25.00
CA MET A 165 18.76 -25.19 23.60
C MET A 165 19.89 -25.00 22.57
N ILE A 166 20.70 -23.95 22.70
CA ILE A 166 21.87 -23.73 21.82
C ILE A 166 22.88 -24.86 22.02
N SER A 167 23.15 -25.27 23.27
CA SER A 167 24.11 -26.33 23.57
C SER A 167 23.73 -27.69 22.99
N SER A 168 22.43 -27.99 22.87
CA SER A 168 21.93 -29.20 22.21
C SER A 168 21.91 -29.14 20.67
N SER A 169 22.01 -27.94 20.08
CA SER A 169 21.86 -27.75 18.63
C SER A 169 23.09 -28.18 17.80
N SER A 170 22.84 -28.68 16.58
CA SER A 170 23.88 -29.02 15.61
C SER A 170 24.49 -27.74 15.01
N LYS A 171 23.61 -26.82 14.60
CA LYS A 171 23.87 -25.51 13.99
C LYS A 171 22.94 -24.45 14.57
N LEU A 172 23.40 -23.21 14.55
CA LEU A 172 22.65 -22.05 15.03
C LEU A 172 22.46 -21.04 13.90
N PHE A 173 21.23 -20.57 13.71
CA PHE A 173 20.89 -19.57 12.71
C PHE A 173 20.32 -18.34 13.42
N HIS A 174 20.77 -17.15 13.03
CA HIS A 174 20.18 -15.90 13.51
C HIS A 174 20.38 -14.79 12.46
N ASN A 175 19.59 -13.72 12.55
CA ASN A 175 19.80 -12.56 11.68
C ASN A 175 21.07 -11.82 12.14
N VAL A 176 22.07 -11.73 11.27
CA VAL A 176 23.39 -11.10 11.58
C VAL A 176 23.23 -9.65 12.03
N LYS A 177 22.21 -8.94 11.52
CA LYS A 177 21.83 -7.58 11.93
C LYS A 177 20.74 -7.57 13.02
N THR A 178 20.81 -8.49 13.98
CA THR A 178 19.90 -8.49 15.15
C THR A 178 20.05 -7.20 15.97
N ALA A 179 18.92 -6.60 16.33
CA ALA A 179 18.90 -5.36 17.11
C ALA A 179 18.75 -5.60 18.63
N LEU A 180 18.47 -6.84 19.04
CA LEU A 180 18.62 -7.34 20.41
C LEU A 180 19.72 -8.41 20.40
N PRO A 181 20.97 -8.09 20.83
CA PRO A 181 22.08 -9.04 20.80
C PRO A 181 22.27 -9.81 22.12
N SER A 182 21.42 -9.64 23.14
CA SER A 182 21.66 -10.19 24.49
C SER A 182 21.76 -11.72 24.56
N TYR A 183 21.17 -12.45 23.60
CA TYR A 183 21.36 -13.90 23.49
C TYR A 183 22.73 -14.28 22.88
N MET A 184 23.43 -13.34 22.26
CA MET A 184 24.77 -13.53 21.71
C MET A 184 25.84 -13.52 22.81
N ASP A 185 25.55 -12.91 23.96
CA ASP A 185 26.44 -12.90 25.14
C ASP A 185 26.43 -14.24 25.90
N LEU A 186 25.53 -15.16 25.55
CA LEU A 186 25.47 -16.51 26.14
C LEU A 186 26.72 -17.32 25.76
N GLU A 187 27.33 -17.99 26.74
CA GLU A 187 28.52 -18.83 26.54
C GLU A 187 28.33 -19.86 25.41
N ALA A 188 27.13 -20.47 25.35
CA ALA A 188 26.77 -21.42 24.31
C ALA A 188 26.73 -20.78 22.90
N PHE A 189 26.27 -19.53 22.79
CA PHE A 189 26.29 -18.78 21.53
C PHE A 189 27.73 -18.46 21.12
N GLN A 190 28.54 -17.92 22.03
CA GLN A 190 29.94 -17.59 21.78
C GLN A 190 30.73 -18.84 21.32
N LYS A 191 30.53 -19.97 22.01
CA LYS A 191 31.13 -21.26 21.64
C LYS A 191 30.65 -21.78 20.28
N ALA A 192 29.37 -21.61 19.93
CA ALA A 192 28.86 -21.92 18.59
C ALA A 192 29.48 -21.02 17.52
N SER A 193 29.66 -19.73 17.81
CA SER A 193 30.28 -18.75 16.92
C SER A 193 31.75 -19.09 16.65
N SER A 194 32.55 -19.27 17.71
CA SER A 194 33.98 -19.65 17.59
C SER A 194 34.22 -21.00 16.92
N SER A 195 33.22 -21.89 16.88
CA SER A 195 33.27 -23.18 16.18
C SER A 195 32.67 -23.15 14.76
N GLY A 196 32.30 -21.98 14.24
CA GLY A 196 31.75 -21.82 12.89
C GLY A 196 30.35 -22.43 12.71
N LYS A 197 29.61 -22.66 13.80
CA LYS A 197 28.25 -23.21 13.77
C LYS A 197 27.16 -22.16 13.59
N VAL A 198 27.49 -20.88 13.80
CA VAL A 198 26.56 -19.75 13.63
C VAL A 198 26.51 -19.36 12.15
N MET A 199 25.30 -19.27 11.60
CA MET A 199 25.04 -18.95 10.21
C MET A 199 23.95 -17.86 10.10
N ASP A 200 23.94 -17.10 9.01
CA ASP A 200 22.90 -16.09 8.77
C ASP A 200 21.57 -16.76 8.41
N LEU A 201 20.54 -16.45 9.20
CA LEU A 201 19.17 -16.92 8.98
C LEU A 201 18.51 -16.19 7.80
N SER A 202 18.95 -14.98 7.48
CA SER A 202 18.37 -14.11 6.44
C SER A 202 18.28 -14.80 5.07
N ILE A 203 19.19 -15.74 4.78
CA ILE A 203 19.18 -16.54 3.53
C ILE A 203 17.88 -17.37 3.43
N TYR A 204 17.39 -17.91 4.54
CA TYR A 204 16.21 -18.78 4.58
C TYR A 204 14.91 -18.02 4.74
N THR A 205 14.87 -16.97 5.57
CA THR A 205 13.67 -16.12 5.71
C THR A 205 13.36 -15.37 4.42
N HIS A 206 14.39 -14.87 3.71
CA HIS A 206 14.20 -14.28 2.39
C HIS A 206 13.74 -15.29 1.33
N GLU A 207 14.19 -16.56 1.36
CA GLU A 207 13.66 -17.60 0.43
C GLU A 207 12.15 -17.84 0.62
N LEU A 208 11.63 -17.69 1.84
CA LEU A 208 10.20 -17.75 2.12
C LEU A 208 9.48 -16.46 1.69
N ARG A 209 9.92 -15.31 2.21
CA ARG A 209 9.33 -13.98 1.94
C ARG A 209 9.39 -13.56 0.47
N TRP A 210 10.26 -14.16 -0.33
CA TRP A 210 10.35 -13.90 -1.77
C TRP A 210 9.06 -14.30 -2.50
N ILE A 211 8.44 -15.40 -2.07
CA ILE A 211 7.24 -16.01 -2.65
C ILE A 211 6.01 -15.69 -1.77
N LYS A 212 5.11 -14.85 -2.26
CA LYS A 212 3.99 -14.28 -1.51
C LYS A 212 2.78 -15.22 -1.52
N SER A 213 2.20 -15.49 -0.36
CA SER A 213 0.87 -16.11 -0.25
C SER A 213 -0.21 -15.26 -0.96
N GLN A 214 -1.39 -15.83 -1.19
CA GLN A 214 -2.54 -15.07 -1.72
C GLN A 214 -3.01 -13.98 -0.74
N ALA A 215 -2.84 -14.16 0.57
CA ALA A 215 -3.16 -13.15 1.57
C ALA A 215 -2.11 -12.02 1.58
N GLU A 216 -0.82 -12.36 1.43
CA GLU A 216 0.25 -11.37 1.27
C GLU A 216 0.03 -10.54 -0.01
N ALA A 217 -0.27 -11.20 -1.13
CA ALA A 217 -0.57 -10.55 -2.41
C ALA A 217 -1.86 -9.71 -2.37
N LYS A 218 -2.81 -10.02 -1.47
CA LYS A 218 -3.99 -9.17 -1.21
C LYS A 218 -3.56 -7.89 -0.48
N LEU A 219 -2.79 -8.00 0.60
CA LEU A 219 -2.30 -6.84 1.36
C LEU A 219 -1.44 -5.91 0.49
N MET A 220 -0.57 -6.44 -0.36
CA MET A 220 0.21 -5.62 -1.31
C MET A 220 -0.67 -4.88 -2.32
N ARG A 221 -1.70 -5.53 -2.90
CA ARG A 221 -2.68 -4.85 -3.77
C ARG A 221 -3.43 -3.74 -3.06
N GLU A 222 -3.77 -3.95 -1.79
CA GLU A 222 -4.47 -2.93 -0.98
C GLU A 222 -3.54 -1.75 -0.64
N ALA A 223 -2.27 -2.00 -0.27
CA ALA A 223 -1.26 -0.96 -0.08
C ALA A 223 -1.04 -0.13 -1.37
N ALA A 224 -0.82 -0.80 -2.51
CA ALA A 224 -0.68 -0.16 -3.81
C ALA A 224 -1.91 0.69 -4.16
N SER A 225 -3.12 0.17 -3.94
CA SER A 225 -4.38 0.90 -4.18
C SER A 225 -4.53 2.15 -3.31
N ILE A 226 -4.15 2.09 -2.03
CA ILE A 226 -4.12 3.24 -1.12
C ILE A 226 -3.17 4.31 -1.66
N ALA A 227 -1.92 3.93 -1.97
CA ALA A 227 -0.90 4.84 -2.46
C ALA A 227 -1.28 5.44 -3.83
N CYS A 228 -1.87 4.65 -4.74
CA CYS A 228 -2.37 5.18 -6.01
C CYS A 228 -3.44 6.27 -5.82
N GLN A 229 -4.41 6.02 -4.93
CA GLN A 229 -5.47 6.99 -4.63
C GLN A 229 -4.88 8.25 -3.97
N ALA A 230 -3.91 8.11 -3.07
CA ALA A 230 -3.21 9.23 -2.45
C ALA A 230 -2.40 10.05 -3.47
N LEU A 231 -1.73 9.40 -4.42
CA LEU A 231 -0.95 10.09 -5.45
C LEU A 231 -1.86 10.88 -6.38
N LEU A 232 -2.97 10.28 -6.83
CA LEU A 232 -4.01 10.97 -7.63
C LEU A 232 -4.54 12.22 -6.91
N GLN A 233 -4.87 12.12 -5.62
CA GLN A 233 -5.31 13.27 -4.83
C GLN A 233 -4.21 14.34 -4.64
N THR A 234 -2.94 13.94 -4.66
CA THR A 234 -1.79 14.85 -4.56
C THR A 234 -1.51 15.54 -5.89
N MET A 235 -1.60 14.83 -7.02
CA MET A 235 -1.50 15.39 -8.37
C MET A 235 -2.53 16.51 -8.60
N PHE A 236 -3.79 16.32 -8.19
CA PHE A 236 -4.82 17.37 -8.29
C PHE A 236 -4.48 18.65 -7.50
N VAL A 237 -3.82 18.52 -6.34
CA VAL A 237 -3.45 19.65 -5.48
C VAL A 237 -2.14 20.32 -5.94
N SER A 238 -1.24 19.59 -6.62
CA SER A 238 0.08 20.09 -7.03
C SER A 238 0.04 21.41 -7.82
N LYS A 239 -1.00 21.63 -8.63
CA LYS A 239 -1.20 22.87 -9.40
C LYS A 239 -1.51 24.10 -8.55
N THR A 240 -2.20 23.92 -7.41
CA THR A 240 -2.58 25.02 -6.52
C THR A 240 -1.64 25.19 -5.33
N SER A 241 -0.91 24.13 -4.96
CA SER A 241 0.11 24.13 -3.90
C SER A 241 1.43 23.49 -4.39
N PRO A 242 2.16 24.13 -5.33
CA PRO A 242 3.43 23.63 -5.86
C PRO A 242 4.58 23.83 -4.86
N ASP A 243 4.61 22.98 -3.84
CA ASP A 243 5.48 23.07 -2.66
C ASP A 243 5.75 21.66 -2.14
N GLU A 244 7.02 21.27 -2.06
CA GLU A 244 7.42 19.88 -1.86
C GLU A 244 6.91 19.34 -0.50
N GLY A 245 7.06 20.11 0.56
CA GLY A 245 6.63 19.73 1.91
C GLY A 245 5.11 19.59 2.01
N LYS A 246 4.35 20.48 1.36
CA LYS A 246 2.88 20.39 1.33
C LYS A 246 2.39 19.16 0.55
N LEU A 247 3.07 18.79 -0.53
CA LEU A 247 2.70 17.62 -1.34
C LEU A 247 3.09 16.30 -0.67
N SER A 248 4.25 16.27 0.01
CA SER A 248 4.63 15.18 0.93
C SER A 248 3.56 14.97 2.01
N ALA A 249 3.16 16.03 2.72
CA ALA A 249 2.14 15.97 3.76
C ALA A 249 0.74 15.60 3.23
N LYS A 250 0.38 16.07 2.04
CA LYS A 250 -0.89 15.69 1.37
C LYS A 250 -0.91 14.19 1.04
N PHE A 251 0.19 13.63 0.56
CA PHE A 251 0.27 12.21 0.25
C PHE A 251 0.16 11.36 1.53
N GLU A 252 0.94 11.66 2.58
CA GLU A 252 0.85 10.95 3.87
C GLU A 252 -0.58 11.01 4.45
N PHE A 253 -1.19 12.20 4.46
CA PHE A 253 -2.56 12.37 4.94
C PHE A 253 -3.54 11.45 4.20
N GLU A 254 -3.47 11.41 2.87
CA GLU A 254 -4.38 10.59 2.06
C GLU A 254 -4.16 9.09 2.26
N CYS A 255 -2.93 8.63 2.50
CA CYS A 255 -2.62 7.24 2.83
C CYS A 255 -3.18 6.87 4.21
N ARG A 256 -2.88 7.67 5.25
CA ARG A 256 -3.29 7.40 6.63
C ARG A 256 -4.81 7.46 6.81
N MET A 257 -5.49 8.38 6.12
CA MET A 257 -6.97 8.44 6.10
C MET A 257 -7.65 7.24 5.41
N LYS A 258 -6.89 6.37 4.73
CA LYS A 258 -7.37 5.12 4.11
C LYS A 258 -6.91 3.86 4.84
N GLY A 259 -6.25 3.99 5.99
CA GLY A 259 -5.87 2.87 6.86
C GLY A 259 -4.39 2.46 6.80
N ALA A 260 -3.56 3.05 5.93
CA ALA A 260 -2.12 2.83 5.99
C ALA A 260 -1.56 3.31 7.33
N GLN A 261 -0.72 2.49 7.96
CA GLN A 261 -0.22 2.73 9.31
C GLN A 261 0.88 3.80 9.32
N ARG A 262 1.66 3.87 8.23
CA ARG A 262 2.80 4.79 8.04
C ARG A 262 3.18 4.88 6.55
N MET A 263 4.14 5.74 6.26
CA MET A 263 4.90 5.71 5.00
C MET A 263 5.86 4.52 5.00
N ALA A 264 6.03 3.86 3.86
CA ALA A 264 6.97 2.73 3.71
C ALA A 264 8.44 3.19 3.81
N PHE A 265 8.70 4.40 3.32
CA PHE A 265 9.98 5.11 3.37
C PHE A 265 9.70 6.62 3.43
N ASN A 266 10.74 7.44 3.65
CA ASN A 266 10.61 8.89 3.60
C ASN A 266 10.30 9.32 2.15
N PRO A 267 9.15 9.97 1.86
CA PRO A 267 8.81 10.43 0.52
C PRO A 267 9.92 11.25 -0.12
N VAL A 268 10.22 11.00 -1.39
CA VAL A 268 11.08 11.86 -2.20
C VAL A 268 10.18 12.78 -3.02
N VAL A 269 10.26 14.09 -2.77
CA VAL A 269 9.42 15.10 -3.43
C VAL A 269 10.30 16.19 -4.02
N GLY A 270 10.80 15.95 -5.24
CA GLY A 270 11.80 16.80 -5.89
C GLY A 270 11.23 17.65 -7.03
N GLY A 271 11.14 18.96 -6.82
CA GLY A 271 10.83 19.95 -7.85
C GLY A 271 12.06 20.42 -8.63
N GLY A 272 11.96 20.46 -9.96
CA GLY A 272 13.02 20.91 -10.86
C GLY A 272 14.32 20.17 -10.61
N ALA A 273 15.39 20.92 -10.32
CA ALA A 273 16.71 20.37 -10.02
C ALA A 273 16.74 19.36 -8.86
N ASN A 274 15.82 19.45 -7.89
CA ASN A 274 15.74 18.48 -6.79
C ASN A 274 15.33 17.09 -7.28
N GLY A 275 14.54 17.00 -8.36
CA GLY A 275 14.21 15.71 -9.00
C GLY A 275 15.42 14.98 -9.57
N SER A 276 16.53 15.66 -9.85
CA SER A 276 17.80 15.04 -10.26
C SER A 276 18.62 14.45 -9.09
N VAL A 277 18.13 14.55 -7.85
CA VAL A 277 18.77 13.99 -6.65
C VAL A 277 17.97 12.77 -6.18
N ILE A 278 18.54 11.59 -6.41
CA ILE A 278 17.83 10.29 -6.37
C ILE A 278 17.13 10.02 -5.02
N HIS A 279 17.82 10.26 -3.90
CA HIS A 279 17.28 10.14 -2.53
C HIS A 279 17.04 11.52 -1.89
N TYR A 280 16.43 12.46 -2.63
CA TYR A 280 16.11 13.79 -2.10
C TYR A 280 15.03 13.70 -1.01
N SER A 281 15.42 13.99 0.23
CA SER A 281 14.55 13.81 1.41
C SER A 281 14.24 15.11 2.17
N ARG A 282 14.71 16.26 1.67
CA ARG A 282 14.52 17.57 2.33
C ARG A 282 13.09 18.09 2.17
N ASN A 283 12.51 17.92 0.98
CA ASN A 283 11.13 18.32 0.64
C ASN A 283 10.78 19.73 1.14
N ASP A 284 11.67 20.70 0.93
CA ASP A 284 11.62 22.02 1.57
C ASP A 284 11.61 23.21 0.60
N GLN A 285 11.50 22.96 -0.71
CA GLN A 285 11.44 24.00 -1.73
C GLN A 285 10.04 24.22 -2.30
N LYS A 286 9.84 25.44 -2.80
CA LYS A 286 8.72 25.77 -3.69
C LYS A 286 9.08 25.35 -5.11
N ILE A 287 8.19 24.60 -5.76
CA ILE A 287 8.34 24.17 -7.15
C ILE A 287 8.02 25.37 -8.05
N LYS A 288 8.84 25.64 -9.06
CA LYS A 288 8.64 26.78 -9.97
C LYS A 288 7.64 26.42 -11.07
N ASP A 289 7.05 27.44 -11.67
CA ASP A 289 6.20 27.23 -12.83
C ASP A 289 7.02 26.74 -14.03
N GLY A 290 6.54 25.72 -14.72
CA GLY A 290 7.25 25.01 -15.79
C GLY A 290 8.26 23.93 -15.34
N ASP A 291 8.61 23.83 -14.05
CA ASP A 291 9.45 22.72 -13.56
C ASP A 291 8.64 21.42 -13.51
N LEU A 292 9.33 20.28 -13.68
CA LEU A 292 8.78 18.97 -13.33
C LEU A 292 8.83 18.74 -11.82
N LEU A 293 7.90 17.94 -11.32
CA LEU A 293 7.90 17.36 -9.98
C LEU A 293 8.06 15.85 -10.11
N LEU A 294 9.09 15.29 -9.51
CA LEU A 294 9.25 13.86 -9.26
C LEU A 294 8.74 13.57 -7.84
N MET A 295 7.75 12.70 -7.72
CA MET A 295 7.32 12.13 -6.44
C MET A 295 7.47 10.62 -6.45
N ASP A 296 8.31 10.14 -5.54
CA ASP A 296 8.53 8.73 -5.25
C ASP A 296 8.07 8.45 -3.81
N VAL A 297 7.11 7.53 -3.69
CA VAL A 297 6.21 7.42 -2.56
C VAL A 297 5.62 6.01 -2.38
N GLY A 298 5.64 5.54 -1.14
CA GLY A 298 5.07 4.25 -0.74
C GLY A 298 4.44 4.27 0.65
N CYS A 299 3.45 3.40 0.91
CA CYS A 299 2.79 3.29 2.21
C CYS A 299 2.85 1.86 2.77
N GLU A 300 2.75 1.72 4.09
CA GLU A 300 2.72 0.42 4.76
C GLU A 300 1.31 0.10 5.29
N LEU A 301 0.81 -1.08 4.91
CA LEU A 301 -0.46 -1.65 5.36
C LEU A 301 -0.20 -3.04 5.94
N HIS A 302 -0.43 -3.20 7.25
CA HIS A 302 -0.33 -4.47 7.98
C HIS A 302 1.00 -5.21 7.81
N GLY A 303 2.09 -4.44 7.68
CA GLY A 303 3.45 -4.95 7.54
C GLY A 303 3.89 -5.21 6.09
N TYR A 304 3.04 -4.97 5.09
CA TYR A 304 3.39 -5.01 3.67
C TYR A 304 3.42 -3.59 3.09
N VAL A 305 4.31 -3.36 2.12
CA VAL A 305 4.55 -2.02 1.55
C VAL A 305 4.14 -1.91 0.08
N SER A 306 3.79 -0.69 -0.30
CA SER A 306 3.69 -0.24 -1.70
C SER A 306 4.90 0.62 -2.06
N ASP A 307 5.17 0.79 -3.35
CA ASP A 307 6.29 1.58 -3.85
C ASP A 307 6.03 2.12 -5.27
N MET A 308 6.00 3.43 -5.46
CA MET A 308 5.80 4.01 -6.80
C MET A 308 6.34 5.43 -6.96
N THR A 309 6.92 5.64 -8.14
CA THR A 309 7.32 6.96 -8.64
C THR A 309 6.46 7.44 -9.80
N ARG A 310 6.08 8.72 -9.77
CA ARG A 310 5.57 9.47 -10.93
C ARG A 310 6.30 10.80 -11.05
N THR A 311 6.50 11.23 -12.30
CA THR A 311 7.01 12.57 -12.62
C THR A 311 5.97 13.33 -13.45
N TRP A 312 5.67 14.59 -13.12
CA TRP A 312 4.73 15.43 -13.89
C TRP A 312 5.00 16.94 -13.69
N PRO A 313 4.63 17.82 -14.65
CA PRO A 313 4.66 19.26 -14.46
C PRO A 313 3.42 19.72 -13.66
N PRO A 314 3.55 20.33 -12.46
CA PRO A 314 2.40 20.77 -11.67
C PRO A 314 1.51 21.80 -12.38
N CYS A 315 2.05 22.58 -13.32
CA CYS A 315 1.28 23.52 -14.15
C CYS A 315 0.30 22.82 -15.11
N GLY A 316 0.50 21.53 -15.39
CA GLY A 316 -0.35 20.70 -16.27
C GLY A 316 0.10 20.62 -17.73
N SER A 317 1.28 21.14 -18.09
CA SER A 317 1.83 21.10 -19.44
C SER A 317 3.32 20.77 -19.42
N PHE A 318 3.74 19.79 -20.22
CA PHE A 318 5.15 19.49 -20.47
C PHE A 318 5.70 20.45 -21.53
N SER A 319 6.97 20.85 -21.41
CA SER A 319 7.71 21.41 -22.55
C SER A 319 8.06 20.31 -23.56
N SER A 320 8.41 20.68 -24.80
CA SER A 320 8.81 19.70 -25.82
C SER A 320 10.01 18.84 -25.40
N SER A 321 10.99 19.42 -24.69
CA SER A 321 12.13 18.65 -24.16
C SER A 321 11.77 17.75 -22.98
N GLN A 322 10.86 18.20 -22.11
CA GLN A 322 10.36 17.37 -21.01
C GLN A 322 9.56 16.18 -21.57
N GLU A 323 8.72 16.39 -22.57
CA GLU A 323 7.92 15.35 -23.24
C GLU A 323 8.82 14.34 -23.97
N GLU A 324 9.83 14.79 -24.72
CA GLU A 324 10.81 13.94 -25.41
C GLU A 324 11.59 13.01 -24.45
N LEU A 325 12.10 13.54 -23.33
CA LEU A 325 12.81 12.72 -22.34
C LEU A 325 11.86 11.82 -21.55
N TYR A 326 10.64 12.30 -21.26
CA TYR A 326 9.63 11.53 -20.53
C TYR A 326 9.15 10.33 -21.34
N ASP A 327 8.86 10.51 -22.63
CA ASP A 327 8.37 9.45 -23.52
C ASP A 327 9.40 8.33 -23.69
N LEU A 328 10.69 8.64 -23.75
CA LEU A 328 11.77 7.63 -23.74
C LEU A 328 11.73 6.76 -22.47
N ILE A 329 11.55 7.38 -21.29
CA ILE A 329 11.55 6.68 -20.00
C ILE A 329 10.23 5.90 -19.83
N LEU A 330 9.12 6.45 -20.30
CA LEU A 330 7.81 5.81 -20.32
C LEU A 330 7.81 4.56 -21.19
N GLU A 331 8.36 4.63 -22.40
CA GLU A 331 8.44 3.47 -23.29
C GLU A 331 9.43 2.43 -22.75
N THR A 332 10.56 2.86 -22.16
CA THR A 332 11.47 1.96 -21.42
C THR A 332 10.73 1.23 -20.30
N ASN A 333 9.93 1.93 -19.49
CA ASN A 333 9.11 1.33 -18.44
C ASN A 333 8.12 0.31 -19.04
N LYS A 334 7.41 0.67 -20.10
CA LYS A 334 6.41 -0.19 -20.76
C LYS A 334 7.03 -1.46 -21.34
N GLU A 335 8.20 -1.40 -21.98
CA GLU A 335 8.91 -2.59 -22.45
C GLU A 335 9.47 -3.44 -21.29
N CYS A 336 10.05 -2.83 -20.26
CA CYS A 336 10.56 -3.57 -19.09
C CYS A 336 9.44 -4.29 -18.33
N VAL A 337 8.28 -3.66 -18.18
CA VAL A 337 7.08 -4.28 -17.60
C VAL A 337 6.61 -5.47 -18.45
N LYS A 338 6.63 -5.38 -19.80
CA LYS A 338 6.30 -6.53 -20.68
C LYS A 338 7.24 -7.73 -20.53
N LEU A 339 8.46 -7.51 -20.06
CA LEU A 339 9.45 -8.56 -19.78
C LEU A 339 9.28 -9.21 -18.40
N CYS A 340 8.45 -8.66 -17.51
CA CYS A 340 8.15 -9.21 -16.19
C CYS A 340 7.28 -10.47 -16.32
N LYS A 341 7.90 -11.61 -16.58
CA LYS A 341 7.20 -12.89 -16.73
C LYS A 341 8.05 -14.04 -16.18
N PRO A 342 7.41 -15.18 -15.90
CA PRO A 342 8.09 -16.43 -15.57
C PRO A 342 9.33 -16.71 -16.43
N GLY A 343 10.46 -16.94 -15.76
CA GLY A 343 11.76 -17.26 -16.38
C GLY A 343 12.66 -16.06 -16.70
N ALA A 344 12.13 -14.83 -16.75
CA ALA A 344 12.98 -13.63 -16.85
C ALA A 344 13.67 -13.33 -15.51
N SER A 345 14.75 -12.55 -15.48
CA SER A 345 15.37 -12.06 -14.23
C SER A 345 15.48 -10.54 -14.19
N ILE A 346 15.57 -9.96 -12.97
CA ILE A 346 15.74 -8.51 -12.79
C ILE A 346 17.00 -8.04 -13.53
N ARG A 347 18.09 -8.82 -13.53
CA ARG A 347 19.30 -8.51 -14.32
C ARG A 347 19.02 -8.43 -15.83
N GLN A 348 18.26 -9.36 -16.39
CA GLN A 348 17.93 -9.34 -17.82
C GLN A 348 17.13 -8.10 -18.20
N ILE A 349 16.12 -7.76 -17.39
CA ILE A 349 15.28 -6.57 -17.57
C ILE A 349 16.13 -5.29 -17.43
N HIS A 350 17.06 -5.25 -16.46
CA HIS A 350 17.99 -4.13 -16.29
C HIS A 350 18.90 -3.94 -17.50
N ASN A 351 19.49 -5.01 -18.02
CA ASN A 351 20.35 -4.93 -19.19
C ASN A 351 19.59 -4.38 -20.41
N HIS A 352 18.32 -4.78 -20.57
CA HIS A 352 17.44 -4.25 -21.62
C HIS A 352 17.11 -2.76 -21.41
N SER A 353 16.78 -2.34 -20.18
CA SER A 353 16.50 -0.93 -19.88
C SER A 353 17.72 -0.04 -20.15
N VAL A 354 18.92 -0.51 -19.80
CA VAL A 354 20.19 0.18 -20.04
C VAL A 354 20.47 0.31 -21.55
N GLU A 355 20.17 -0.71 -22.35
CA GLU A 355 20.29 -0.63 -23.81
C GLU A 355 19.34 0.40 -24.42
N MET A 356 18.05 0.36 -24.06
CA MET A 356 17.03 1.30 -24.51
C MET A 356 17.39 2.75 -24.16
N LEU A 357 17.69 3.02 -22.88
CA LEU A 357 17.99 4.37 -22.42
C LEU A 357 19.31 4.90 -23.03
N ARG A 358 20.36 4.07 -23.16
CA ARG A 358 21.60 4.50 -23.84
C ARG A 358 21.36 4.86 -25.31
N LYS A 359 20.52 4.10 -26.01
CA LYS A 359 20.14 4.39 -27.40
C LYS A 359 19.36 5.70 -27.48
N GLY A 360 18.28 5.83 -26.73
CA GLY A 360 17.43 7.02 -26.77
C GLY A 360 18.14 8.30 -26.32
N LEU A 361 18.94 8.25 -25.25
CA LEU A 361 19.73 9.40 -24.80
C LEU A 361 20.82 9.82 -25.81
N LYS A 362 21.28 8.91 -26.68
CA LYS A 362 22.16 9.23 -27.81
C LYS A 362 21.37 9.90 -28.94
N GLU A 363 20.18 9.40 -29.26
CA GLU A 363 19.29 9.96 -30.28
C GLU A 363 18.81 11.38 -29.92
N ILE A 364 18.50 11.63 -28.65
CA ILE A 364 18.16 12.97 -28.09
C ILE A 364 19.39 13.90 -27.98
N GLY A 365 20.61 13.38 -28.14
CA GLY A 365 21.86 14.17 -28.09
C GLY A 365 22.35 14.51 -26.67
N ILE A 366 21.85 13.82 -25.63
CA ILE A 366 22.36 13.90 -24.26
C ILE A 366 23.68 13.10 -24.12
N LEU A 367 23.78 11.95 -24.79
CA LEU A 367 25.01 11.14 -24.87
C LEU A 367 25.69 11.32 -26.23
N LYS A 368 26.97 11.74 -26.24
CA LYS A 368 27.68 12.22 -27.45
C LYS A 368 28.61 11.20 -28.13
N ASP A 369 29.14 10.20 -27.41
CA ASP A 369 30.15 9.26 -27.91
C ASP A 369 29.85 7.82 -27.48
N GLU A 370 30.11 6.85 -28.36
CA GLU A 370 29.89 5.42 -28.12
C GLU A 370 30.88 4.80 -27.14
N ARG A 371 32.12 5.29 -27.11
CA ARG A 371 33.22 4.68 -26.33
C ARG A 371 33.13 4.96 -24.83
N SER A 372 32.44 6.04 -24.45
CA SER A 372 32.24 6.47 -23.07
C SER A 372 30.85 6.12 -22.50
N LEU A 373 29.94 5.56 -23.32
CA LEU A 373 28.53 5.37 -22.96
C LEU A 373 28.29 4.72 -21.59
N SER A 374 29.03 3.68 -21.20
CA SER A 374 28.79 3.01 -19.91
C SER A 374 29.10 3.93 -18.72
N ARG A 375 30.25 4.61 -18.73
CA ARG A 375 30.65 5.51 -17.63
C ARG A 375 29.76 6.75 -17.58
N THR A 376 29.41 7.31 -18.73
CA THR A 376 28.59 8.52 -18.81
C THR A 376 27.11 8.22 -18.52
N TYR A 377 26.58 7.08 -18.98
CA TYR A 377 25.24 6.63 -18.60
C TYR A 377 25.12 6.42 -17.09
N ASN A 378 26.11 5.80 -16.44
CA ASN A 378 26.07 5.58 -14.98
C ASN A 378 26.09 6.89 -14.16
N GLN A 379 26.46 8.04 -14.76
CA GLN A 379 26.30 9.35 -14.12
C GLN A 379 24.86 9.90 -14.22
N LEU A 380 24.10 9.42 -15.21
CA LEU A 380 22.71 9.81 -15.47
C LEU A 380 21.71 8.82 -14.87
N ASN A 381 22.07 7.55 -14.74
CA ASN A 381 21.31 6.54 -14.01
C ASN A 381 22.26 5.55 -13.31
N PRO A 382 22.50 5.70 -12.00
CA PRO A 382 23.27 4.77 -11.19
C PRO A 382 22.41 3.70 -10.48
N THR A 383 21.08 3.66 -10.68
CA THR A 383 20.17 2.76 -9.95
C THR A 383 19.98 1.40 -10.64
N SER A 384 19.32 0.48 -9.93
CA SER A 384 18.77 -0.74 -10.55
C SER A 384 17.60 -0.38 -11.48
N ILE A 385 17.09 -1.36 -12.22
CA ILE A 385 15.77 -1.25 -12.86
C ILE A 385 14.63 -1.53 -11.88
N GLY A 386 14.96 -2.00 -10.68
CA GLY A 386 14.02 -2.47 -9.67
C GLY A 386 14.62 -3.48 -8.71
N HIS A 387 13.81 -3.88 -7.74
CA HIS A 387 14.14 -4.78 -6.63
C HIS A 387 12.92 -5.67 -6.30
N TYR A 388 13.10 -6.62 -5.38
CA TYR A 388 11.96 -7.32 -4.78
C TYR A 388 11.24 -6.40 -3.80
N LEU A 389 9.91 -6.56 -3.71
CA LEU A 389 9.05 -5.81 -2.80
C LEU A 389 8.24 -6.78 -1.93
N GLY A 390 7.85 -6.37 -0.72
CA GLY A 390 7.04 -7.21 0.17
C GLY A 390 6.80 -6.60 1.54
N MET A 391 7.47 -7.11 2.57
CA MET A 391 7.39 -6.57 3.94
C MET A 391 8.37 -5.44 4.21
N ASP A 392 9.41 -5.34 3.37
CA ASP A 392 10.33 -4.21 3.31
C ASP A 392 10.34 -3.68 1.87
N VAL A 393 10.79 -2.44 1.68
CA VAL A 393 10.84 -1.76 0.36
C VAL A 393 11.83 -2.48 -0.56
N HIS A 394 13.10 -2.53 -0.15
CA HIS A 394 14.11 -3.40 -0.76
C HIS A 394 14.08 -4.77 -0.07
N ASP A 395 13.08 -5.58 -0.38
CA ASP A 395 12.89 -6.89 0.24
C ASP A 395 13.94 -7.92 -0.22
N CYS A 396 14.10 -8.99 0.57
CA CYS A 396 14.75 -10.24 0.15
C CYS A 396 16.18 -10.10 -0.40
N SER A 397 17.00 -9.21 0.19
CA SER A 397 18.34 -8.85 -0.30
C SER A 397 19.36 -10.00 -0.44
N MET A 398 19.07 -11.18 0.10
CA MET A 398 19.90 -12.40 -0.08
C MET A 398 19.54 -13.18 -1.36
N ILE A 399 18.42 -12.86 -2.01
CA ILE A 399 18.00 -13.48 -3.27
C ILE A 399 18.67 -12.74 -4.43
N SER A 400 19.41 -13.47 -5.26
CA SER A 400 20.10 -12.87 -6.41
C SER A 400 19.11 -12.31 -7.45
N VAL A 401 19.39 -11.10 -7.94
CA VAL A 401 18.68 -10.46 -9.07
C VAL A 401 18.87 -11.19 -10.41
N ASP A 402 19.82 -12.12 -10.49
CA ASP A 402 20.02 -13.02 -11.63
C ASP A 402 19.11 -14.25 -11.58
N ARG A 403 18.46 -14.51 -10.43
CA ARG A 403 17.56 -15.65 -10.25
C ARG A 403 16.33 -15.45 -11.15
N PRO A 404 15.92 -16.49 -11.92
CA PRO A 404 14.69 -16.41 -12.69
C PRO A 404 13.49 -16.14 -11.79
N LEU A 405 12.74 -15.09 -12.10
CA LEU A 405 11.41 -14.80 -11.57
C LEU A 405 10.56 -16.03 -11.80
N LYS A 406 10.10 -16.65 -10.71
CA LYS A 406 9.26 -17.84 -10.83
C LYS A 406 7.82 -17.39 -11.12
N PRO A 407 7.04 -18.16 -11.89
CA PRO A 407 5.59 -18.16 -11.70
C PRO A 407 5.28 -18.67 -10.27
N GLY A 408 4.00 -18.82 -9.93
CA GLY A 408 3.58 -19.51 -8.69
C GLY A 408 3.99 -20.98 -8.55
N VAL A 409 4.87 -21.50 -9.40
CA VAL A 409 5.29 -22.90 -9.48
C VAL A 409 6.37 -23.23 -8.43
N THR A 410 5.92 -23.21 -7.19
CA THR A 410 6.13 -24.36 -6.30
C THR A 410 4.77 -25.09 -6.19
N LEU A 411 4.62 -26.11 -5.34
CA LEU A 411 3.37 -26.90 -5.22
C LEU A 411 2.14 -26.09 -4.71
N THR A 412 2.22 -24.76 -4.61
CA THR A 412 1.27 -23.90 -3.88
C THR A 412 0.78 -22.64 -4.63
N GLY A 413 1.25 -22.34 -5.85
CA GLY A 413 0.62 -21.29 -6.70
C GLY A 413 0.84 -19.82 -6.28
N PHE A 414 2.00 -19.48 -5.72
CA PHE A 414 2.24 -18.21 -5.01
C PHE A 414 3.09 -17.16 -5.77
N PRO A 415 2.59 -15.91 -5.99
CA PRO A 415 3.27 -14.88 -6.80
C PRO A 415 4.56 -14.28 -6.19
N GLN A 416 5.30 -13.51 -6.99
CA GLN A 416 6.32 -12.55 -6.53
C GLN A 416 5.88 -11.12 -6.87
N VAL A 417 6.45 -10.12 -6.19
CA VAL A 417 6.30 -8.69 -6.57
C VAL A 417 7.68 -8.05 -6.69
N VAL A 418 7.86 -7.26 -7.75
CA VAL A 418 9.06 -6.46 -8.04
C VAL A 418 8.68 -5.04 -8.45
N THR A 419 9.56 -4.07 -8.23
CA THR A 419 9.46 -2.74 -8.85
C THR A 419 10.03 -2.75 -10.27
N ILE A 420 9.56 -1.85 -11.14
CA ILE A 420 10.16 -1.53 -12.43
C ILE A 420 10.25 -0.01 -12.57
N GLU A 421 11.44 0.55 -12.35
CA GLU A 421 11.70 1.95 -12.01
C GLU A 421 12.73 2.68 -12.91
N PRO A 422 12.67 2.58 -14.26
CA PRO A 422 13.61 3.31 -15.10
C PRO A 422 13.54 4.82 -14.83
N GLY A 423 14.72 5.43 -14.73
CA GLY A 423 14.86 6.86 -14.54
C GLY A 423 16.13 7.42 -15.18
N VAL A 424 16.13 8.73 -15.36
CA VAL A 424 17.27 9.52 -15.82
C VAL A 424 17.33 10.79 -14.98
N TYR A 425 18.49 11.04 -14.39
CA TYR A 425 18.78 12.17 -13.51
C TYR A 425 19.92 12.95 -14.15
N ILE A 426 19.65 14.16 -14.63
CA ILE A 426 20.62 14.99 -15.35
C ILE A 426 21.07 16.11 -14.41
N PRO A 427 22.28 16.05 -13.81
CA PRO A 427 22.75 17.11 -12.94
C PRO A 427 22.80 18.46 -13.65
N SER A 428 22.57 19.56 -12.93
CA SER A 428 22.60 20.92 -13.51
C SER A 428 23.94 21.32 -14.14
N PHE A 429 25.03 20.60 -13.84
CA PHE A 429 26.38 20.79 -14.38
C PHE A 429 26.74 19.82 -15.52
N PHE A 430 25.82 18.93 -15.94
CA PHE A 430 26.10 17.91 -16.95
C PHE A 430 26.17 18.51 -18.37
N ASP A 431 27.14 18.08 -19.17
CA ASP A 431 27.40 18.59 -20.53
C ASP A 431 26.41 18.02 -21.57
N CYS A 432 25.18 18.52 -21.54
CA CYS A 432 24.09 18.25 -22.47
C CYS A 432 23.42 19.57 -22.89
N PRO A 433 22.44 19.55 -23.83
CA PRO A 433 21.65 20.72 -24.13
C PRO A 433 20.99 21.32 -22.88
N LYS A 434 21.06 22.66 -22.74
CA LYS A 434 20.69 23.37 -21.49
C LYS A 434 19.28 23.09 -20.97
N TRP A 435 18.34 22.77 -21.86
CA TRP A 435 16.94 22.49 -21.53
C TRP A 435 16.71 21.09 -20.90
N PHE A 436 17.75 20.27 -20.77
CA PHE A 436 17.75 19.01 -20.02
C PHE A 436 18.49 19.11 -18.67
N GLN A 437 19.34 20.13 -18.47
CA GLN A 437 20.13 20.28 -17.25
C GLN A 437 19.25 20.46 -16.01
N GLY A 438 19.52 19.70 -14.95
CA GLY A 438 18.71 19.71 -13.73
C GLY A 438 17.36 18.98 -13.87
N THR A 439 17.16 18.19 -14.92
CA THR A 439 15.94 17.38 -15.09
C THR A 439 16.13 16.00 -14.48
N GLY A 440 15.23 15.59 -13.60
CA GLY A 440 15.12 14.20 -13.14
C GLY A 440 13.74 13.65 -13.42
N ILE A 441 13.69 12.46 -14.03
CA ILE A 441 12.45 11.74 -14.34
C ILE A 441 12.66 10.28 -13.95
N ARG A 442 11.76 9.74 -13.13
CA ARG A 442 11.60 8.31 -12.88
C ARG A 442 10.11 7.96 -13.06
N ILE A 443 9.83 6.79 -13.62
CA ILE A 443 8.49 6.25 -13.80
C ILE A 443 8.54 4.80 -13.32
N GLU A 444 7.80 4.51 -12.26
CA GLU A 444 7.91 3.24 -11.55
C GLU A 444 6.57 2.60 -11.28
N ASP A 445 6.52 1.28 -11.41
CA ASP A 445 5.34 0.50 -11.08
C ASP A 445 5.69 -0.78 -10.32
N GLU A 446 4.79 -1.21 -9.43
CA GLU A 446 4.84 -2.53 -8.81
C GLU A 446 4.24 -3.56 -9.76
N VAL A 447 4.98 -4.65 -9.96
CA VAL A 447 4.65 -5.71 -10.90
C VAL A 447 4.60 -7.04 -10.18
N LEU A 448 3.40 -7.59 -10.06
CA LEU A 448 3.14 -8.92 -9.51
C LEU A 448 3.28 -9.95 -10.63
N ILE A 449 4.17 -10.94 -10.45
CA ILE A 449 4.42 -12.01 -11.43
C ILE A 449 3.33 -13.08 -11.32
N THR A 450 2.65 -13.35 -12.42
CA THR A 450 1.57 -14.36 -12.53
C THR A 450 2.07 -15.63 -13.21
N GLU A 451 1.20 -16.62 -13.40
CA GLU A 451 1.55 -17.90 -14.06
C GLU A 451 1.98 -17.73 -15.52
N THR A 452 1.50 -16.69 -16.21
CA THR A 452 1.68 -16.49 -17.66
C THR A 452 2.28 -15.12 -18.02
N GLY A 453 2.45 -14.22 -17.05
CA GLY A 453 2.92 -12.86 -17.27
C GLY A 453 2.96 -12.07 -15.97
N TYR A 454 2.21 -10.96 -15.93
CA TYR A 454 2.20 -10.02 -14.81
C TYR A 454 0.85 -9.33 -14.59
N GLU A 455 0.71 -8.72 -13.41
CA GLU A 455 -0.31 -7.76 -13.01
C GLU A 455 0.41 -6.50 -12.51
N VAL A 456 0.00 -5.30 -12.97
CA VAL A 456 0.59 -4.03 -12.52
C VAL A 456 -0.27 -3.45 -11.40
N LEU A 457 0.20 -3.54 -10.15
CA LEU A 457 -0.62 -3.19 -8.98
C LEU A 457 -0.89 -1.67 -8.92
N THR A 458 0.05 -0.89 -9.44
CA THR A 458 0.05 0.59 -9.45
C THR A 458 -0.54 1.21 -10.73
N GLY A 459 -1.08 0.38 -11.63
CA GLY A 459 -1.57 0.78 -12.96
C GLY A 459 -2.75 1.75 -12.97
N SER A 460 -3.31 2.11 -11.81
CA SER A 460 -4.41 3.08 -11.70
C SER A 460 -3.97 4.55 -11.67
N VAL A 461 -2.67 4.84 -11.47
CA VAL A 461 -2.12 6.21 -11.59
C VAL A 461 -1.61 6.44 -13.02
N PRO A 462 -2.09 7.48 -13.74
CA PRO A 462 -1.71 7.72 -15.11
C PRO A 462 -0.22 8.05 -15.24
N LYS A 463 0.44 7.39 -16.20
CA LYS A 463 1.82 7.66 -16.64
C LYS A 463 1.94 8.05 -18.12
N GLU A 464 0.83 8.06 -18.87
CA GLU A 464 0.82 8.54 -20.26
C GLU A 464 0.68 10.07 -20.27
N VAL A 465 1.50 10.78 -21.06
CA VAL A 465 1.57 12.25 -21.06
C VAL A 465 0.20 12.90 -21.27
N GLN A 466 -0.60 12.38 -22.21
CA GLN A 466 -1.94 12.90 -22.50
C GLN A 466 -2.93 12.68 -21.35
N HIS A 467 -2.80 11.59 -20.60
CA HIS A 467 -3.62 11.34 -19.41
C HIS A 467 -3.24 12.28 -18.26
N ILE A 468 -1.95 12.56 -18.07
CA ILE A 468 -1.46 13.52 -17.07
C ILE A 468 -1.91 14.94 -17.43
N LYS A 469 -1.71 15.39 -18.68
CA LYS A 469 -2.19 16.68 -19.19
C LYS A 469 -3.71 16.83 -19.03
N SER A 470 -4.48 15.77 -19.30
CA SER A 470 -5.94 15.75 -19.09
C SER A 470 -6.31 15.87 -17.59
N LEU A 471 -5.69 15.07 -16.73
CA LEU A 471 -5.93 15.05 -15.28
C LEU A 471 -5.73 16.43 -14.64
N LEU A 472 -4.61 17.09 -14.95
CA LEU A 472 -4.18 18.34 -14.34
C LEU A 472 -4.88 19.60 -14.89
N ASN A 473 -5.50 19.51 -16.08
CA ASN A 473 -6.19 20.65 -16.69
C ASN A 473 -7.71 20.55 -16.57
N ASN A 474 -8.30 19.36 -16.73
CA ASN A 474 -9.76 19.20 -16.73
C ASN A 474 -10.41 19.26 -15.34
N PHE A 475 -9.64 19.15 -14.26
CA PHE A 475 -10.15 19.29 -12.88
C PHE A 475 -10.24 20.76 -12.39
N SER A 476 -9.96 21.73 -13.26
CA SER A 476 -9.77 23.14 -12.87
C SER A 476 -11.04 23.97 -12.61
N HIS A 477 -12.22 23.37 -12.39
CA HIS A 477 -13.46 24.12 -12.12
C HIS A 477 -14.38 23.48 -11.06
N GLY A 478 -14.43 24.10 -9.87
CA GLY A 478 -15.61 24.11 -9.00
C GLY A 478 -15.60 23.15 -7.79
N GLY A 479 -15.31 23.69 -6.60
CA GLY A 479 -15.55 22.99 -5.34
C GLY A 479 -14.65 23.49 -4.21
N THR A 480 -15.19 24.33 -3.32
CA THR A 480 -14.63 24.55 -1.97
C THR A 480 -14.45 23.23 -1.23
N PHE A 481 -13.41 23.14 -0.39
CA PHE A 481 -13.18 22.05 0.58
C PHE A 481 -14.49 21.43 1.08
N TRP A 482 -14.76 20.19 0.68
CA TRP A 482 -15.90 19.42 1.18
C TRP A 482 -15.36 18.18 1.90
N PRO A 483 -15.63 18.01 3.20
CA PRO A 483 -15.26 16.78 3.89
C PRO A 483 -16.15 15.64 3.38
N CYS A 484 -15.51 14.54 2.97
CA CYS A 484 -16.12 13.22 2.73
C CYS A 484 -17.42 13.18 1.90
N LEU A 485 -17.29 12.98 0.57
CA LEU A 485 -18.35 12.40 -0.27
C LEU A 485 -17.81 11.16 -1.01
N PRO A 486 -18.56 10.04 -1.13
CA PRO A 486 -18.02 8.80 -1.67
C PRO A 486 -17.70 8.88 -3.17
N VAL A 487 -16.54 8.35 -3.56
CA VAL A 487 -15.97 8.34 -4.92
C VAL A 487 -16.86 7.64 -6.00
N ARG A 488 -17.96 7.00 -5.59
CA ARG A 488 -18.87 6.23 -6.46
C ARG A 488 -19.46 7.04 -7.62
N GLU A 489 -19.77 8.33 -7.46
CA GLU A 489 -20.44 9.08 -8.54
C GLU A 489 -19.49 9.59 -9.64
N ALA A 490 -18.25 9.94 -9.30
CA ALA A 490 -17.26 10.41 -10.28
C ALA A 490 -16.81 9.28 -11.20
N VAL A 491 -16.42 8.13 -10.63
CA VAL A 491 -16.03 6.93 -11.39
C VAL A 491 -17.19 6.44 -12.25
N ALA A 492 -18.43 6.48 -11.76
CA ALA A 492 -19.60 6.07 -12.52
C ALA A 492 -19.92 7.00 -13.71
N ARG A 493 -19.43 8.24 -13.77
CA ARG A 493 -19.57 9.10 -14.96
C ARG A 493 -18.56 8.71 -16.04
N THR A 494 -17.30 8.50 -15.66
CA THR A 494 -16.24 8.07 -16.60
C THR A 494 -16.48 6.66 -17.14
N ALA A 495 -16.86 5.71 -16.26
CA ALA A 495 -17.18 4.33 -16.65
C ALA A 495 -18.37 4.25 -17.63
N ARG A 496 -19.40 5.09 -17.45
CA ARG A 496 -20.53 5.16 -18.40
C ARG A 496 -20.11 5.62 -19.80
N SER A 497 -19.12 6.49 -19.91
CA SER A 497 -18.55 6.90 -21.20
C SER A 497 -17.75 5.76 -21.86
N LEU A 498 -16.94 5.03 -21.09
CA LEU A 498 -16.18 3.88 -21.60
C LEU A 498 -17.10 2.73 -22.05
N ILE A 499 -18.09 2.37 -21.24
CA ILE A 499 -19.04 1.28 -21.56
C ILE A 499 -19.86 1.62 -22.81
N PHE A 500 -20.26 2.88 -23.00
CA PHE A 500 -20.98 3.31 -24.20
C PHE A 500 -20.13 3.14 -25.47
N ASN A 501 -18.85 3.53 -25.43
CA ASN A 501 -17.94 3.36 -26.56
C ASN A 501 -17.60 1.89 -26.85
N LEU A 502 -17.46 1.05 -25.82
CA LEU A 502 -17.27 -0.40 -25.97
C LEU A 502 -18.50 -1.08 -26.58
N PHE A 503 -19.71 -0.67 -26.21
CA PHE A 503 -20.94 -1.17 -26.83
C PHE A 503 -21.07 -0.74 -28.29
N LEU A 504 -20.72 0.52 -28.62
CA LEU A 504 -20.77 1.02 -30.00
C LEU A 504 -19.75 0.32 -30.90
N GLY A 505 -18.54 0.07 -30.39
CA GLY A 505 -17.51 -0.69 -31.11
C GLY A 505 -17.94 -2.14 -31.37
N ARG A 506 -18.59 -2.79 -30.41
CA ARG A 506 -19.06 -4.17 -30.57
C ARG A 506 -20.22 -4.29 -31.57
N LEU A 507 -21.18 -3.36 -31.53
CA LEU A 507 -22.25 -3.26 -32.54
C LEU A 507 -21.72 -3.05 -33.97
N LEU A 508 -20.61 -2.31 -34.14
CA LEU A 508 -19.96 -2.14 -35.45
C LEU A 508 -19.23 -3.40 -35.93
N VAL A 509 -18.60 -4.15 -35.02
CA VAL A 509 -17.95 -5.43 -35.34
C VAL A 509 -18.99 -6.50 -35.68
N ASP A 510 -20.08 -6.60 -34.92
CA ASP A 510 -21.15 -7.57 -35.16
C ASP A 510 -21.92 -7.25 -36.47
N ALA A 511 -22.08 -5.96 -36.81
CA ALA A 511 -22.62 -5.55 -38.11
C ALA A 511 -21.68 -5.86 -39.28
N ALA A 512 -20.35 -5.75 -39.10
CA ALA A 512 -19.37 -6.12 -40.11
C ALA A 512 -19.32 -7.66 -40.32
N ALA A 513 -19.43 -8.45 -39.24
CA ALA A 513 -19.50 -9.91 -39.33
C ALA A 513 -20.76 -10.38 -40.09
N SER A 514 -21.93 -9.79 -39.78
CA SER A 514 -23.19 -10.07 -40.48
C SER A 514 -23.13 -9.72 -41.98
N ALA A 515 -22.41 -8.65 -42.35
CA ALA A 515 -22.20 -8.28 -43.75
C ALA A 515 -21.28 -9.26 -44.51
N LEU A 516 -20.34 -9.92 -43.83
CA LEU A 516 -19.44 -10.91 -44.40
C LEU A 516 -20.12 -12.28 -44.60
N ASP A 517 -20.94 -12.74 -43.65
CA ASP A 517 -21.68 -14.01 -43.78
C ASP A 517 -22.73 -13.98 -44.90
N THR A 518 -23.21 -12.79 -45.30
CA THR A 518 -24.18 -12.65 -46.40
C THR A 518 -23.51 -12.73 -47.79
N ALA A 519 -22.18 -12.78 -47.87
CA ALA A 519 -21.42 -12.72 -49.12
C ALA A 519 -20.81 -14.06 -49.60
N CYS A 520 -20.85 -15.13 -48.80
CA CYS A 520 -20.11 -16.37 -49.08
C CYS A 520 -21.00 -17.63 -49.20
N GLY A 521 -21.98 -17.59 -50.11
CA GLY A 521 -22.86 -18.73 -50.38
C GLY A 521 -22.50 -19.53 -51.64
N THR A 522 -21.56 -20.48 -51.57
CA THR A 522 -21.54 -21.67 -52.45
C THR A 522 -20.65 -22.84 -51.96
N SER A 523 -21.28 -24.01 -51.82
CA SER A 523 -20.74 -25.39 -52.05
C SER A 523 -19.84 -26.12 -51.02
N CYS A 524 -20.05 -27.45 -51.00
CA CYS A 524 -19.22 -28.55 -50.47
C CYS A 524 -19.15 -28.85 -48.96
N SER A 525 -20.16 -29.62 -48.52
CA SER A 525 -20.07 -30.87 -47.73
C SER A 525 -18.68 -31.39 -47.28
N CYS A 526 -18.54 -31.76 -45.99
CA CYS A 526 -18.54 -33.16 -45.54
C CYS A 526 -18.40 -33.36 -44.00
N THR A 527 -19.33 -34.14 -43.43
CA THR A 527 -19.19 -35.12 -42.31
C THR A 527 -18.17 -34.91 -41.15
N GLY A 528 -18.65 -34.97 -39.89
CA GLY A 528 -17.79 -35.32 -38.74
C GLY A 528 -18.33 -34.91 -37.36
N SER A 529 -19.14 -35.76 -36.72
CA SER A 529 -19.79 -35.47 -35.43
C SER A 529 -18.85 -35.42 -34.22
N PHE A 530 -19.08 -34.48 -33.29
CA PHE A 530 -19.08 -34.76 -31.84
C PHE A 530 -19.96 -33.74 -31.08
N CYS A 531 -20.87 -34.24 -30.25
CA CYS A 531 -21.78 -33.40 -29.45
C CYS A 531 -21.16 -33.01 -28.10
N CYS A 532 -21.29 -31.73 -27.74
CA CYS A 532 -21.38 -31.29 -26.35
C CYS A 532 -22.49 -30.23 -26.24
N SER A 533 -23.53 -30.54 -25.47
CA SER A 533 -24.74 -29.75 -25.33
C SER A 533 -24.59 -28.63 -24.30
N VAL A 534 -24.97 -27.41 -24.66
CA VAL A 534 -25.02 -26.25 -23.76
C VAL A 534 -26.48 -25.96 -23.36
N PRO A 535 -26.84 -25.88 -22.06
CA PRO A 535 -28.22 -25.63 -21.64
C PRO A 535 -28.70 -24.20 -21.93
N THR A 536 -29.82 -24.07 -22.64
CA THR A 536 -30.40 -22.81 -23.16
C THR A 536 -31.26 -22.02 -22.15
N GLU A 537 -30.91 -22.03 -20.86
CA GLU A 537 -31.64 -21.27 -19.82
C GLU A 537 -30.90 -20.01 -19.30
N TRP A 538 -29.65 -19.78 -19.71
CA TRP A 538 -28.91 -18.57 -19.31
C TRP A 538 -29.29 -17.27 -20.06
N LEU A 539 -29.99 -17.38 -21.20
CA LEU A 539 -30.32 -16.24 -22.07
C LEU A 539 -31.63 -15.52 -21.74
N LYS A 540 -32.49 -16.08 -20.88
CA LYS A 540 -33.77 -15.45 -20.49
C LYS A 540 -33.66 -14.50 -19.30
N THR A 541 -32.72 -14.74 -18.38
CA THR A 541 -32.56 -13.96 -17.15
C THR A 541 -31.93 -12.58 -17.40
N VAL A 542 -31.02 -12.48 -18.38
CA VAL A 542 -30.32 -11.22 -18.70
C VAL A 542 -31.24 -10.21 -19.42
N LEU A 543 -32.21 -10.69 -20.20
CA LEU A 543 -33.14 -9.82 -20.95
C LEU A 543 -34.31 -9.27 -20.13
N HIS A 544 -34.54 -9.74 -18.90
CA HIS A 544 -35.64 -9.27 -18.05
C HIS A 544 -35.26 -8.20 -17.00
N CYS A 545 -33.96 -7.96 -16.76
CA CYS A 545 -33.50 -6.99 -15.74
C CYS A 545 -33.22 -5.56 -16.26
N CYS A 546 -33.26 -5.32 -17.57
CA CYS A 546 -32.98 -3.99 -18.16
C CYS A 546 -34.24 -3.19 -18.56
N ALA A 547 -35.44 -3.65 -18.19
CA ALA A 547 -36.72 -3.06 -18.58
C ALA A 547 -37.33 -2.08 -17.54
N THR A 548 -36.50 -1.37 -16.76
CA THR A 548 -36.95 -0.29 -15.87
C THR A 548 -35.91 0.83 -15.80
N TYR A 549 -36.37 2.09 -15.87
CA TYR A 549 -35.57 3.33 -15.86
C TYR A 549 -34.82 3.75 -17.15
N ILE A 550 -35.56 3.92 -18.26
CA ILE A 550 -35.27 4.99 -19.22
C ILE A 550 -36.57 5.78 -19.50
N ARG A 551 -36.67 7.01 -18.97
CA ARG A 551 -37.61 8.04 -19.44
C ARG A 551 -36.82 9.25 -19.90
N ILE A 552 -36.75 9.45 -21.22
CA ILE A 552 -36.17 10.64 -21.85
C ILE A 552 -37.31 11.66 -22.04
N PRO A 553 -37.24 12.88 -21.48
CA PRO A 553 -38.14 13.96 -21.86
C PRO A 553 -37.69 14.62 -23.17
N PRO A 554 -38.61 15.04 -24.06
CA PRO A 554 -38.25 15.68 -25.33
C PRO A 554 -37.78 17.13 -25.16
N ARG A 555 -36.86 17.57 -26.02
CA ARG A 555 -36.51 18.99 -26.18
C ARG A 555 -37.62 19.74 -26.93
N PRO A 556 -37.87 21.02 -26.62
CA PRO A 556 -38.40 22.00 -27.58
C PRO A 556 -37.30 22.98 -28.06
N ARG A 557 -37.51 23.54 -29.27
CA ARG A 557 -36.79 24.71 -29.83
C ARG A 557 -37.68 25.98 -29.70
N PRO A 558 -37.14 27.20 -29.93
CA PRO A 558 -37.59 28.42 -29.22
C PRO A 558 -38.73 29.19 -29.90
N PRO A 559 -39.24 30.25 -29.23
CA PRO A 559 -39.20 31.55 -29.90
C PRO A 559 -38.81 32.77 -29.02
N GLN A 560 -38.30 33.77 -29.75
CA GLN A 560 -38.16 35.22 -29.56
C GLN A 560 -38.73 35.98 -28.32
N THR A 561 -37.86 36.85 -27.77
CA THR A 561 -38.08 38.23 -27.25
C THR A 561 -39.38 38.63 -26.52
N TYR A 562 -39.28 39.15 -25.28
CA TYR A 562 -39.89 40.45 -24.87
C TYR A 562 -39.31 41.05 -23.56
N ILE A 563 -38.60 42.17 -23.72
CA ILE A 563 -38.47 43.41 -22.92
C ILE A 563 -38.99 43.50 -21.43
N ARG A 564 -38.03 43.86 -20.54
CA ARG A 564 -38.06 44.79 -19.36
C ARG A 564 -38.74 44.49 -18.00
N ARG A 565 -37.95 44.87 -16.97
CA ARG A 565 -38.26 45.53 -15.66
C ARG A 565 -38.97 44.72 -14.56
N LEU A 566 -38.24 44.53 -13.46
CA LEU A 566 -38.47 45.30 -12.21
C LEU A 566 -37.22 45.30 -11.32
N HIS A 567 -36.97 46.41 -10.62
CA HIS A 567 -35.84 46.66 -9.72
C HIS A 567 -36.37 46.94 -8.30
N SER A 568 -35.51 46.84 -7.28
CA SER A 568 -35.75 47.18 -5.84
C SER A 568 -36.76 46.31 -5.07
N THR A 569 -36.37 45.67 -3.97
CA THR A 569 -36.42 46.27 -2.62
C THR A 569 -35.31 45.73 -1.68
N ILE A 570 -34.92 46.60 -0.74
CA ILE A 570 -33.76 46.67 0.19
C ILE A 570 -33.66 45.53 1.26
N PRO A 571 -32.48 45.31 1.92
CA PRO A 571 -32.17 44.08 2.65
C PRO A 571 -32.24 44.16 4.19
N PHE A 572 -32.29 42.99 4.82
CA PHE A 572 -32.09 42.66 6.24
C PHE A 572 -31.45 41.24 6.26
N LEU A 573 -30.56 40.81 7.16
CA LEU A 573 -30.00 41.36 8.40
C LEU A 573 -28.49 41.00 8.52
N LEU A 574 -27.74 41.79 9.30
CA LEU A 574 -26.48 41.38 9.96
C LEU A 574 -26.57 41.84 11.43
N LYS A 575 -27.00 40.96 12.34
CA LYS A 575 -26.90 41.12 13.81
C LYS A 575 -27.50 39.91 14.55
N GLN A 576 -26.64 38.99 14.98
CA GLN A 576 -26.64 38.51 16.37
C GLN A 576 -25.37 37.69 16.64
N PHE A 577 -24.66 38.04 17.70
CA PHE A 577 -23.58 37.25 18.29
C PHE A 577 -24.13 36.46 19.49
N SER A 578 -23.37 35.44 19.89
CA SER A 578 -23.32 34.80 21.21
C SER A 578 -24.17 33.54 21.48
N LEU A 579 -23.58 32.69 22.34
CA LEU A 579 -24.14 31.54 23.06
C LEU A 579 -24.35 30.22 22.30
N PHE A 580 -23.24 29.49 22.09
CA PHE A 580 -23.25 28.03 22.26
C PHE A 580 -22.58 27.69 23.60
N THR A 581 -23.38 27.25 24.58
CA THR A 581 -22.90 26.70 25.85
C THR A 581 -22.97 25.18 25.77
N VAL A 582 -21.82 24.51 25.94
CA VAL A 582 -21.75 23.06 26.03
C VAL A 582 -22.33 22.60 27.37
N TRP A 583 -23.30 21.70 27.35
CA TRP A 583 -23.75 21.00 28.55
C TRP A 583 -22.81 19.82 28.83
N VAL A 584 -21.97 19.96 29.84
CA VAL A 584 -21.22 18.83 30.42
C VAL A 584 -21.89 18.45 31.74
N LEU A 585 -22.38 17.21 31.83
CA LEU A 585 -22.85 16.63 33.08
C LEU A 585 -21.63 16.15 33.88
N ILE A 586 -21.34 16.82 35.00
CA ILE A 586 -20.38 16.36 36.01
C ILE A 586 -21.10 16.29 37.36
N PRO A 587 -21.16 15.13 38.02
CA PRO A 587 -21.70 15.02 39.38
C PRO A 587 -20.61 15.26 40.44
N GLY A 588 -20.88 16.19 41.37
CA GLY A 588 -20.43 16.07 42.76
C GLY A 588 -19.14 16.79 43.19
N ASN A 589 -19.33 17.90 43.92
CA ASN A 589 -18.54 18.36 45.08
C ASN A 589 -17.00 18.41 45.02
N LEU A 590 -16.45 19.63 44.95
CA LEU A 590 -15.99 20.35 46.16
C LEU A 590 -15.63 21.81 45.86
N GLU A 591 -15.93 22.71 46.80
CA GLU A 591 -15.73 24.15 46.64
C GLU A 591 -14.29 24.59 46.90
N LYS A 592 -13.74 25.49 46.05
CA LYS A 592 -13.31 26.83 46.51
C LYS A 592 -13.00 27.78 45.35
N LYS A 593 -13.20 29.07 45.61
CA LYS A 593 -13.15 30.17 44.64
C LYS A 593 -11.70 30.60 44.36
N THR A 594 -11.36 30.79 43.08
CA THR A 594 -10.29 31.73 42.68
C THR A 594 -10.76 32.59 41.51
N ARG A 595 -10.54 33.91 41.63
CA ARG A 595 -11.03 34.94 40.70
C ARG A 595 -9.89 35.32 39.75
N ILE A 596 -10.05 35.07 38.45
CA ILE A 596 -9.04 35.48 37.46
C ILE A 596 -9.22 36.97 37.15
N VAL A 597 -8.22 37.77 37.49
CA VAL A 597 -7.97 39.10 36.94
C VAL A 597 -6.72 38.98 36.07
N GLY A 598 -6.78 39.48 34.84
CA GLY A 598 -5.74 39.21 33.83
C GLY A 598 -4.50 40.09 33.96
N GLY A 599 -3.55 39.86 33.07
CA GLY A 599 -2.40 40.74 32.85
C GLY A 599 -1.05 40.07 33.10
N CYS A 600 -0.38 39.71 31.99
CA CYS A 600 1.06 39.71 31.78
C CYS A 600 1.98 39.27 32.94
N TRP A 601 2.59 38.08 32.82
CA TRP A 601 3.80 37.73 33.56
C TRP A 601 4.93 37.32 32.61
N LYS A 602 6.02 38.09 32.66
CA LYS A 602 7.36 37.55 32.47
C LYS A 602 7.68 36.70 33.71
N THR A 603 8.37 35.58 33.53
CA THR A 603 8.97 34.83 34.64
C THR A 603 10.46 34.68 34.41
N THR A 604 11.24 35.44 35.18
CA THR A 604 12.63 35.13 35.48
C THR A 604 12.70 33.93 36.43
N LEU A 605 13.79 33.17 36.34
CA LEU A 605 14.12 32.07 37.24
C LEU A 605 14.24 32.51 38.70
N ALA A 606 13.92 31.60 39.62
CA ALA A 606 14.39 31.60 40.99
C ALA A 606 14.58 30.14 41.45
N GLU A 607 15.70 29.88 42.10
CA GLU A 607 16.11 28.56 42.61
C GLU A 607 15.58 28.33 44.03
N SER A 608 15.14 27.09 44.33
CA SER A 608 15.29 26.42 45.63
C SER A 608 14.88 24.96 45.52
#